data_AF-A0A8C2GCQ3-F1
#
_entry.id   AF-A0A8C2GCQ3-F1
#
_cell.length_a   1.000
_cell.length_b   1.000
_cell.length_c   1.000
_cell.angle_alpha   90.00
_cell.angle_beta   90.00
_cell.angle_gamma   90.00
#
_symmetry.space_group_name_H-M   'P 1'
#
loop_
_entity.id
_entity.type
_entity.pdbx_description
1 polymer ?
#
loop_
_entity_poly.entity_id
_entity_poly.type
_entity_poly.pdbx_seq_one_letter_code
_entity_poly.pdbx_strand_id
1 'polypeptide(L)'
;MEVYGGENVELGIRVWLCGGSVEIIPCSKIAHIERGHKPYVTDLNNVMMRNALRVAEVWMDEYKINVNIAWGLPIQKHGIDIGDVSERKKLRERLKCKPFKWYLENVYPQLNPMNDLIGYGVLINDLQTSLCLDKGPLEENTPILYPCHFMGSQIFHYTARGEIFAHPLQSLKNNRNRCLIDPGSGRFPELSWCSDTEKPKHMYWDFKQGQAIQNRETKRCLEISADQTGKYEKNVFLQDCRNQHWKIQNVIQDF
;
A
#
# COMPACT_ATOMS: atom_id res chain seq x y z
N MET A 1 -0.44 24.00 -4.69
CA MET A 1 0.04 23.34 -3.46
C MET A 1 -0.31 24.23 -2.32
N GLU A 2 -0.67 23.65 -1.19
CA GLU A 2 -1.14 24.37 -0.02
C GLU A 2 -0.27 23.96 1.18
N VAL A 3 0.02 24.93 2.06
CA VAL A 3 0.70 24.77 3.36
C VAL A 3 2.02 24.01 3.38
N TYR A 4 2.00 22.67 3.28
CA TYR A 4 3.16 21.80 3.49
C TYR A 4 3.02 20.48 2.72
N GLY A 5 4.15 20.01 2.17
CA GLY A 5 4.31 18.66 1.65
C GLY A 5 4.06 18.57 0.14
N GLY A 6 4.90 17.79 -0.52
CA GLY A 6 4.81 17.48 -1.95
C GLY A 6 5.62 18.43 -2.85
N GLU A 7 5.92 19.65 -2.42
CA GLU A 7 6.69 20.64 -3.20
C GLU A 7 8.14 20.22 -3.47
N ASN A 8 8.76 19.57 -2.48
CA ASN A 8 10.11 19.01 -2.61
C ASN A 8 10.14 17.85 -3.63
N VAL A 9 9.13 16.98 -3.60
CA VAL A 9 8.99 15.85 -4.52
C VAL A 9 8.69 16.36 -5.94
N GLU A 10 7.78 17.32 -6.09
CA GLU A 10 7.47 17.96 -7.37
C GLU A 10 8.68 18.61 -8.00
N LEU A 11 9.42 19.41 -7.24
CA LEU A 11 10.60 20.09 -7.73
C LEU A 11 11.67 19.07 -8.15
N GLY A 12 11.90 18.04 -7.34
CA GLY A 12 12.86 16.98 -7.66
C GLY A 12 12.52 16.25 -8.96
N ILE A 13 11.26 15.79 -9.11
CA ILE A 13 10.80 15.11 -10.32
C ILE A 13 10.88 16.04 -11.52
N ARG A 14 10.39 17.29 -11.40
CA ARG A 14 10.41 18.28 -12.48
C ARG A 14 11.83 18.57 -12.95
N VAL A 15 12.78 18.81 -12.03
CA VAL A 15 14.17 19.11 -12.38
C VAL A 15 14.76 17.97 -13.22
N TRP A 16 14.63 16.72 -12.76
CA TRP A 16 15.16 15.56 -13.50
C TRP A 16 14.47 15.35 -14.85
N LEU A 17 13.14 15.41 -14.89
CA LEU A 17 12.40 15.17 -16.14
C LEU A 17 12.63 16.27 -17.18
N CYS A 18 12.89 17.50 -16.76
CA CYS A 18 13.03 18.66 -17.65
C CYS A 18 14.50 19.04 -17.94
N GLY A 19 15.46 18.13 -17.70
CA GLY A 19 16.85 18.27 -18.15
C GLY A 19 17.84 18.87 -17.16
N GLY A 20 17.46 19.03 -15.89
CA GLY A 20 18.38 19.38 -14.80
C GLY A 20 18.85 18.16 -14.01
N SER A 21 19.56 18.41 -12.91
CA SER A 21 20.01 17.41 -11.95
C SER A 21 19.77 17.91 -10.51
N VAL A 22 19.71 16.96 -9.56
CA VAL A 22 19.66 17.24 -8.13
C VAL A 22 20.87 16.58 -7.49
N GLU A 23 21.69 17.36 -6.79
CA GLU A 23 22.96 16.90 -6.20
C GLU A 23 23.03 17.24 -4.72
N ILE A 24 23.62 16.32 -3.95
CA ILE A 24 23.98 16.55 -2.55
C ILE A 24 25.47 16.86 -2.51
N ILE A 25 25.83 18.05 -2.04
CA ILE A 25 27.23 18.51 -1.96
C ILE A 25 27.78 18.22 -0.55
N PRO A 26 28.61 17.19 -0.34
CA PRO A 26 29.02 16.77 1.02
C PRO A 26 29.84 17.83 1.78
N CYS A 27 30.47 18.75 1.05
CA CYS A 27 31.26 19.85 1.60
C CYS A 27 30.41 21.01 2.12
N SER A 28 29.16 21.16 1.64
CA SER A 28 28.24 22.21 2.10
C SER A 28 27.34 21.66 3.20
N LYS A 29 27.45 22.20 4.42
CA LYS A 29 26.75 21.67 5.59
C LYS A 29 25.86 22.73 6.21
N ILE A 30 24.56 22.44 6.26
CA ILE A 30 23.54 23.25 6.92
C ILE A 30 22.80 22.34 7.89
N ALA A 31 22.70 22.73 9.16
CA ALA A 31 21.93 21.99 10.15
C ALA A 31 20.45 22.38 10.08
N HIS A 32 19.57 21.38 10.06
CA HIS A 32 18.12 21.57 10.16
C HIS A 32 17.61 20.96 11.46
N ILE A 33 16.86 21.73 12.24
CA ILE A 33 16.21 21.24 13.46
C ILE A 33 14.85 20.67 13.07
N GLU A 34 14.75 19.34 13.03
CA GLU A 34 13.48 18.66 12.82
C GLU A 34 12.55 18.88 14.03
N ARG A 35 11.29 19.21 13.73
CA ARG A 35 10.27 19.42 14.76
C ARG A 35 9.45 18.15 14.92
N GLY A 36 9.17 17.77 16.16
CA GLY A 36 8.28 16.63 16.46
C GLY A 36 6.84 16.82 15.97
N HIS A 37 6.36 18.07 15.88
CA HIS A 37 5.09 18.40 15.24
C HIS A 37 5.16 19.78 14.55
N LYS A 38 4.25 20.03 13.61
CA LYS A 38 4.10 21.36 13.00
C LYS A 38 3.23 22.22 13.94
N PRO A 39 3.67 23.43 14.34
CA PRO A 39 2.94 24.24 15.34
C PRO A 39 1.75 25.02 14.75
N TYR A 40 1.65 25.13 13.43
CA TYR A 40 0.67 25.98 12.74
C TYR A 40 -0.58 25.24 12.26
N VAL A 41 -0.54 23.90 12.16
CA VAL A 41 -1.66 23.07 11.73
C VAL A 41 -1.59 21.74 12.48
N THR A 42 -2.72 21.29 13.01
CA THR A 42 -2.86 20.04 13.78
C THR A 42 -3.03 18.81 12.89
N ASP A 43 -3.68 18.95 11.73
CA ASP A 43 -3.86 17.88 10.75
C ASP A 43 -3.48 18.34 9.35
N LEU A 44 -2.43 17.74 8.80
CA LEU A 44 -1.92 18.01 7.46
C LEU A 44 -2.34 16.94 6.45
N ASN A 45 -3.05 15.87 6.86
CA ASN A 45 -3.31 14.72 6.00
C ASN A 45 -4.01 15.11 4.71
N ASN A 46 -5.11 15.85 4.79
CA ASN A 46 -5.86 16.29 3.61
C ASN A 46 -5.03 17.18 2.67
N VAL A 47 -4.22 18.08 3.24
CA VAL A 47 -3.38 19.00 2.47
C VAL A 47 -2.22 18.26 1.79
N MET A 48 -1.54 17.38 2.53
CA MET A 48 -0.45 16.55 2.00
C MET A 48 -0.95 15.60 0.91
N MET A 49 -2.10 14.98 1.12
CA MET A 49 -2.74 14.09 0.17
C MET A 49 -3.15 14.83 -1.10
N ARG A 50 -3.81 15.99 -0.98
CA ARG A 50 -4.12 16.88 -2.12
C ARG A 50 -2.86 17.27 -2.88
N ASN A 51 -1.81 17.70 -2.19
CA ASN A 51 -0.55 18.09 -2.82
C ASN A 51 0.10 16.92 -3.55
N ALA A 52 0.16 15.73 -2.94
CA ALA A 52 0.72 14.53 -3.54
C ALA A 52 -0.05 14.12 -4.81
N LEU A 53 -1.39 14.15 -4.78
CA LEU A 53 -2.22 13.87 -5.95
C LEU A 53 -2.02 14.89 -7.07
N ARG A 54 -1.83 16.18 -6.74
CA ARG A 54 -1.46 17.20 -7.73
C ARG A 54 -0.12 16.90 -8.41
N VAL A 55 0.88 16.44 -7.66
CA VAL A 55 2.17 16.02 -8.23
C VAL A 55 1.98 14.82 -9.15
N ALA A 56 1.24 13.82 -8.69
CA ALA A 56 0.97 12.60 -9.44
C ALA A 56 0.30 12.90 -10.79
N GLU A 57 -0.74 13.73 -10.77
CA GLU A 57 -1.52 14.09 -11.96
C GLU A 57 -0.72 14.86 -13.01
N VAL A 58 0.32 15.60 -12.61
CA VAL A 58 1.15 16.39 -13.53
C VAL A 58 2.37 15.60 -14.01
N TRP A 59 3.01 14.82 -13.13
CA TRP A 59 4.38 14.35 -13.34
C TRP A 59 4.55 12.84 -13.35
N MET A 60 3.58 12.04 -12.88
CA MET A 60 3.77 10.60 -12.68
C MET A 60 3.11 9.71 -13.76
N ASP A 61 2.47 10.30 -14.77
CA ASP A 61 1.87 9.57 -15.89
C ASP A 61 0.97 8.40 -15.42
N GLU A 62 1.13 7.19 -15.97
CA GLU A 62 0.41 5.98 -15.56
C GLU A 62 0.72 5.54 -14.12
N TYR A 63 1.86 5.95 -13.56
CA TYR A 63 2.29 5.61 -12.19
C TYR A 63 1.60 6.43 -11.10
N LYS A 64 0.73 7.38 -11.48
CA LYS A 64 -0.03 8.19 -10.51
C LYS A 64 -0.87 7.34 -9.55
N ILE A 65 -1.28 6.16 -9.99
CA ILE A 65 -2.01 5.17 -9.18
C ILE A 65 -1.25 4.77 -7.91
N ASN A 66 0.08 4.82 -7.94
CA ASN A 66 0.92 4.48 -6.79
C ASN A 66 0.72 5.46 -5.63
N VAL A 67 0.29 6.70 -5.91
CA VAL A 67 -0.08 7.66 -4.86
C VAL A 67 -1.41 7.25 -4.22
N ASN A 68 -2.39 6.79 -5.00
CA ASN A 68 -3.64 6.25 -4.45
C ASN A 68 -3.36 5.03 -3.56
N ILE A 69 -2.50 4.12 -4.01
CA ILE A 69 -2.08 2.94 -3.24
C ILE A 69 -1.41 3.37 -1.92
N ALA A 70 -0.43 4.28 -1.99
CA ALA A 70 0.32 4.72 -0.81
C ALA A 70 -0.56 5.41 0.26
N TRP A 71 -1.60 6.14 -0.17
CA TRP A 71 -2.56 6.80 0.72
C TRP A 71 -3.81 5.95 1.03
N GLY A 72 -3.89 4.71 0.53
CA GLY A 72 -5.06 3.83 0.74
C GLY A 72 -6.35 4.32 0.08
N LEU A 73 -6.25 5.20 -0.92
CA LEU A 73 -7.39 5.81 -1.61
C LEU A 73 -7.93 4.88 -2.70
N PRO A 74 -9.25 4.91 -3.00
CA PRO A 74 -9.76 4.31 -4.23
C PRO A 74 -9.07 4.87 -5.48
N ILE A 75 -8.86 4.02 -6.48
CA ILE A 75 -8.21 4.44 -7.75
C ILE A 75 -9.10 5.42 -8.51
N GLN A 76 -10.41 5.16 -8.48
CA GLN A 76 -11.42 6.01 -9.09
C GLN A 76 -12.29 6.63 -8.00
N LYS A 77 -12.75 7.86 -8.21
CA LYS A 77 -13.75 8.52 -7.36
C LYS A 77 -13.36 8.63 -5.88
N HIS A 78 -12.09 8.84 -5.56
CA HIS A 78 -11.64 9.10 -4.19
C HIS A 78 -12.15 10.44 -3.59
N GLY A 79 -12.84 11.28 -4.37
CA GLY A 79 -13.57 12.46 -3.87
C GLY A 79 -12.71 13.65 -3.44
N ILE A 80 -11.39 13.56 -3.57
CA ILE A 80 -10.47 14.64 -3.19
C ILE A 80 -10.36 15.60 -4.37
N ASP A 81 -10.80 16.85 -4.16
CA ASP A 81 -10.48 17.92 -5.09
C ASP A 81 -8.97 18.17 -5.07
N ILE A 82 -8.36 18.17 -6.26
CA ILE A 82 -6.96 18.54 -6.45
C ILE A 82 -6.82 19.92 -7.08
N GLY A 83 -7.91 20.58 -7.46
CA GLY A 83 -7.93 21.87 -8.14
C GLY A 83 -7.35 21.83 -9.55
N ASP A 84 -7.28 22.98 -10.21
CA ASP A 84 -6.72 23.06 -11.56
C ASP A 84 -5.20 22.85 -11.57
N VAL A 85 -4.74 22.05 -12.53
CA VAL A 85 -3.34 21.73 -12.81
C VAL A 85 -2.95 22.02 -14.27
N SER A 86 -3.83 22.64 -15.06
CA SER A 86 -3.65 22.88 -16.50
C SER A 86 -2.38 23.66 -16.82
N GLU A 87 -2.09 24.74 -16.08
CA GLU A 87 -0.87 25.52 -16.29
C GLU A 87 0.41 24.72 -16.01
N ARG A 88 0.37 23.78 -15.06
CA ARG A 88 1.51 22.89 -14.78
C ARG A 88 1.71 21.85 -15.88
N LYS A 89 0.62 21.32 -16.46
CA LYS A 89 0.69 20.43 -17.63
C LYS A 89 1.25 21.16 -18.85
N LYS A 90 0.77 22.37 -19.16
CA LYS A 90 1.33 23.23 -20.23
C LYS A 90 2.81 23.55 -20.03
N LEU A 91 3.25 23.77 -18.79
CA LEU A 91 4.66 23.98 -18.47
C LEU A 91 5.50 22.74 -18.82
N ARG A 92 5.04 21.55 -18.42
CA ARG A 92 5.71 20.27 -18.71
C ARG A 92 5.86 20.06 -20.22
N GLU A 93 4.81 20.35 -21.00
CA GLU A 93 4.82 20.29 -22.46
C GLU A 93 5.81 21.29 -23.07
N ARG A 94 5.75 22.56 -22.64
CA ARG A 94 6.63 23.64 -23.15
C ARG A 94 8.11 23.34 -22.94
N LEU A 95 8.45 22.76 -21.79
CA LEU A 95 9.81 22.37 -21.44
C LEU A 95 10.25 21.04 -22.08
N LYS A 96 9.35 20.36 -22.81
CA LYS A 96 9.59 19.05 -23.46
C LYS A 96 10.16 18.02 -22.47
N CYS A 97 9.60 17.98 -21.27
CA CYS A 97 10.09 17.09 -20.22
C CYS A 97 9.85 15.61 -20.58
N LYS A 98 10.72 14.75 -20.08
CA LYS A 98 10.69 13.30 -20.28
C LYS A 98 9.46 12.66 -19.58
N PRO A 99 9.03 11.45 -20.00
CA PRO A 99 8.01 10.68 -19.28
C PRO A 99 8.53 10.19 -17.92
N PHE A 100 7.64 9.94 -16.97
CA PHE A 100 8.00 9.46 -15.63
C PHE A 100 8.70 8.10 -15.66
N LYS A 101 8.36 7.24 -16.62
CA LYS A 101 9.08 5.99 -16.87
C LYS A 101 10.60 6.21 -17.03
N TRP A 102 11.01 7.29 -17.70
CA TRP A 102 12.43 7.62 -17.84
C TRP A 102 13.08 7.91 -16.48
N TYR A 103 12.39 8.60 -15.57
CA TYR A 103 12.87 8.85 -14.21
C TYR A 103 13.09 7.55 -13.45
N LEU A 104 12.14 6.61 -13.53
CA LEU A 104 12.26 5.30 -12.91
C LEU A 104 13.41 4.49 -13.50
N GLU A 105 13.68 4.60 -14.80
CA GLU A 105 14.74 3.82 -15.45
C GLU A 105 16.15 4.43 -15.28
N ASN A 106 16.26 5.76 -15.19
CA ASN A 106 17.54 6.46 -15.30
C ASN A 106 17.95 7.20 -14.02
N VAL A 107 16.99 7.61 -13.18
CA VAL A 107 17.27 8.41 -11.97
C VAL A 107 17.08 7.57 -10.71
N TYR A 108 15.98 6.81 -10.61
CA TYR A 108 15.69 6.00 -9.43
C TYR A 108 15.32 4.53 -9.75
N PRO A 109 16.22 3.74 -10.35
CA PRO A 109 15.96 2.36 -10.80
C PRO A 109 15.65 1.36 -9.68
N GLN A 110 15.98 1.71 -8.44
CA GLN A 110 15.68 0.90 -7.26
C GLN A 110 14.20 1.01 -6.82
N LEU A 111 13.45 2.02 -7.30
CA LEU A 111 12.06 2.19 -6.93
C LEU A 111 11.20 1.09 -7.57
N ASN A 112 10.35 0.46 -6.77
CA ASN A 112 9.39 -0.54 -7.22
C ASN A 112 8.18 0.17 -7.86
N PRO A 113 7.89 -0.07 -9.15
CA PRO A 113 6.73 0.52 -9.81
C PRO A 113 5.39 -0.09 -9.38
N MET A 114 5.39 -1.20 -8.62
CA MET A 114 4.19 -1.87 -8.07
C MET A 114 3.26 -2.45 -9.16
N ASN A 115 3.84 -2.87 -10.29
CA ASN A 115 3.08 -3.36 -11.46
C ASN A 115 2.31 -4.67 -11.23
N ASP A 116 2.65 -5.45 -10.21
CA ASP A 116 2.03 -6.75 -9.93
C ASP A 116 0.89 -6.67 -8.90
N LEU A 117 0.59 -5.48 -8.36
CA LEU A 117 -0.47 -5.28 -7.40
C LEU A 117 -1.85 -5.24 -8.10
N ILE A 118 -2.79 -6.03 -7.61
CA ILE A 118 -4.16 -6.13 -8.19
C ILE A 118 -5.26 -5.72 -7.20
N GLY A 119 -4.97 -5.67 -5.90
CA GLY A 119 -5.89 -5.13 -4.89
C GLY A 119 -5.15 -4.66 -3.63
N TYR A 120 -5.75 -3.71 -2.90
CA TYR A 120 -5.19 -3.18 -1.65
C TYR A 120 -6.24 -2.56 -0.73
N GLY A 121 -5.89 -2.34 0.53
CA GLY A 121 -6.75 -1.74 1.55
C GLY A 121 -7.16 -2.76 2.59
N VAL A 122 -8.30 -2.54 3.23
CA VAL A 122 -8.80 -3.45 4.28
C VAL A 122 -9.35 -4.75 3.70
N LEU A 123 -9.11 -5.86 4.39
CA LEU A 123 -9.73 -7.16 4.11
C LEU A 123 -10.89 -7.39 5.07
N ILE A 124 -12.08 -7.59 4.52
CA ILE A 124 -13.35 -7.70 5.25
C ILE A 124 -14.00 -9.04 4.92
N ASN A 125 -14.46 -9.75 5.96
CA ASN A 125 -15.26 -10.95 5.84
C ASN A 125 -16.75 -10.61 5.94
N ASP A 126 -17.59 -11.22 5.10
CA ASP A 126 -19.02 -10.91 5.03
C ASP A 126 -19.83 -11.36 6.26
N LEU A 127 -19.32 -12.32 7.05
CA LEU A 127 -19.93 -12.73 8.31
C LEU A 127 -19.80 -11.69 9.43
N GLN A 128 -18.81 -10.80 9.33
CA GLN A 128 -18.58 -9.74 10.30
C GLN A 128 -17.95 -8.49 9.66
N THR A 129 -18.79 -7.61 9.13
CA THR A 129 -18.32 -6.43 8.39
C THR A 129 -17.77 -5.30 9.26
N SER A 130 -17.95 -5.36 10.59
CA SER A 130 -17.39 -4.36 11.51
C SER A 130 -15.97 -4.69 11.98
N LEU A 131 -15.49 -5.92 11.73
CA LEU A 131 -14.13 -6.35 12.03
C LEU A 131 -13.35 -6.58 10.73
N CYS A 132 -12.13 -6.07 10.71
CA CYS A 132 -11.21 -6.16 9.59
C CYS A 132 -10.03 -7.05 9.96
N LEU A 133 -9.40 -7.67 8.96
CA LEU A 133 -8.09 -8.27 9.15
C LEU A 133 -7.10 -7.17 9.56
N ASP A 134 -6.37 -7.41 10.63
CA ASP A 134 -5.33 -6.55 11.16
C ASP A 134 -4.05 -7.37 11.34
N LYS A 135 -2.89 -6.79 11.04
CA LYS A 135 -1.61 -7.49 11.21
C LYS A 135 -1.28 -7.86 12.66
N GLY A 136 -1.97 -7.26 13.63
CA GLY A 136 -1.77 -7.49 15.05
C GLY A 136 -0.45 -6.92 15.59
N PRO A 137 -0.15 -7.20 16.86
CA PRO A 137 1.13 -6.85 17.47
C PRO A 137 2.29 -7.47 16.71
N LEU A 138 3.37 -6.69 16.51
CA LEU A 138 4.56 -7.14 15.77
C LEU A 138 5.22 -8.38 16.38
N GLU A 139 5.10 -8.59 17.69
CA GLU A 139 5.73 -9.69 18.44
C GLU A 139 5.07 -11.04 18.19
N GLU A 140 3.76 -11.05 17.94
CA GLU A 140 2.96 -12.28 17.80
C GLU A 140 3.04 -12.86 16.38
N ASN A 141 3.40 -12.03 15.39
CA ASN A 141 3.40 -12.36 13.96
C ASN A 141 2.09 -12.96 13.42
N THR A 142 1.02 -12.94 14.21
CA THR A 142 -0.24 -13.60 13.91
C THR A 142 -1.28 -12.51 13.66
N PRO A 143 -1.89 -12.46 12.47
CA PRO A 143 -2.94 -11.50 12.20
C PRO A 143 -4.19 -11.79 13.03
N ILE A 144 -4.96 -10.74 13.29
CA ILE A 144 -6.14 -10.75 14.15
C ILE A 144 -7.33 -10.10 13.43
N LEU A 145 -8.52 -10.25 14.01
CA LEU A 145 -9.68 -9.43 13.74
C LEU A 145 -9.72 -8.25 14.72
N TYR A 146 -9.92 -7.06 14.18
CA TYR A 146 -10.01 -5.84 14.96
C TYR A 146 -11.06 -4.88 14.38
N PRO A 147 -11.70 -4.01 15.18
CA PRO A 147 -12.61 -3.01 14.66
C PRO A 147 -12.00 -2.23 13.48
N CYS A 148 -12.74 -2.16 12.38
CA CYS A 148 -12.27 -1.53 11.16
C CYS A 148 -11.98 -0.03 11.38
N HIS A 149 -10.71 0.35 11.22
CA HIS A 149 -10.25 1.74 11.30
C HIS A 149 -9.52 2.20 10.02
N PHE A 150 -9.29 1.32 9.04
CA PHE A 150 -8.82 1.67 7.69
C PHE A 150 -7.45 2.38 7.66
N MET A 151 -6.57 2.05 8.60
CA MET A 151 -5.24 2.66 8.71
C MET A 151 -4.17 1.59 8.82
N GLY A 152 -2.94 1.92 8.44
CA GLY A 152 -1.69 1.23 8.78
C GLY A 152 -1.77 -0.29 8.95
N SER A 153 -2.08 -0.76 10.15
CA SER A 153 -2.12 -2.19 10.52
C SER A 153 -3.17 -3.02 9.78
N GLN A 154 -4.23 -2.40 9.25
CA GLN A 154 -5.30 -3.06 8.51
C GLN A 154 -5.15 -2.98 6.99
N ILE A 155 -4.08 -2.35 6.50
CA ILE A 155 -3.87 -2.20 5.06
C ILE A 155 -3.07 -3.40 4.57
N PHE A 156 -3.70 -4.19 3.70
CA PHE A 156 -3.10 -5.32 3.01
C PHE A 156 -3.03 -5.06 1.51
N HIS A 157 -2.21 -5.83 0.83
CA HIS A 157 -1.93 -5.75 -0.60
C HIS A 157 -2.00 -7.15 -1.18
N TYR A 158 -2.62 -7.31 -2.34
CA TYR A 158 -2.75 -8.57 -3.05
C TYR A 158 -2.12 -8.47 -4.44
N THR A 159 -1.20 -9.39 -4.75
CA THR A 159 -0.49 -9.42 -6.03
C THR A 159 -1.10 -10.42 -7.00
N ALA A 160 -0.89 -10.22 -8.30
CA ALA A 160 -1.24 -11.18 -9.36
C ALA A 160 -0.60 -12.56 -9.16
N ARG A 161 0.50 -12.63 -8.39
CA ARG A 161 1.17 -13.89 -8.05
C ARG A 161 0.47 -14.64 -6.91
N GLY A 162 -0.49 -14.03 -6.23
CA GLY A 162 -1.20 -14.60 -5.09
C GLY A 162 -0.59 -14.27 -3.73
N GLU A 163 0.28 -13.26 -3.64
CA GLU A 163 0.89 -12.87 -2.36
C GLU A 163 -0.04 -11.88 -1.66
N ILE A 164 -0.34 -12.10 -0.38
CA ILE A 164 -1.02 -11.13 0.48
C ILE A 164 0.01 -10.59 1.46
N PHE A 165 0.26 -9.28 1.50
CA PHE A 165 1.23 -8.72 2.45
C PHE A 165 0.72 -7.45 3.14
N ALA A 166 1.13 -7.29 4.40
CA ALA A 166 0.70 -6.21 5.28
C ALA A 166 1.55 -4.94 5.06
N HIS A 167 0.93 -3.77 5.22
CA HIS A 167 1.59 -2.47 5.24
C HIS A 167 2.58 -2.37 6.44
N PRO A 168 3.72 -1.67 6.30
CA PRO A 168 4.11 -0.72 5.24
C PRO A 168 4.49 -1.35 3.92
N LEU A 169 3.94 -0.79 2.83
CA LEU A 169 4.33 -1.10 1.46
C LEU A 169 5.73 -0.55 1.22
N GLN A 170 6.69 -1.45 1.03
CA GLN A 170 8.05 -1.05 0.74
C GLN A 170 8.20 -0.56 -0.70
N SER A 171 8.79 0.63 -0.85
CA SER A 171 8.90 1.32 -2.14
C SER A 171 10.11 0.90 -2.97
N LEU A 172 11.06 0.15 -2.43
CA LEU A 172 12.26 -0.30 -3.15
C LEU A 172 12.12 -1.76 -3.59
N LYS A 173 12.65 -2.10 -4.78
CA LYS A 173 12.57 -3.44 -5.39
C LYS A 173 13.13 -4.56 -4.51
N ASN A 174 14.14 -4.26 -3.69
CA ASN A 174 14.82 -5.23 -2.82
C ASN A 174 14.40 -5.12 -1.34
N ASN A 175 13.44 -4.25 -1.03
CA ASN A 175 12.92 -4.17 0.33
C ASN A 175 11.92 -5.28 0.59
N ARG A 176 11.80 -5.66 1.86
CA ARG A 176 11.04 -6.83 2.30
C ARG A 176 9.68 -6.42 2.84
N ASN A 177 8.62 -6.99 2.27
CA ASN A 177 7.27 -6.93 2.85
C ASN A 177 7.04 -8.15 3.75
N ARG A 178 6.06 -8.07 4.65
CA ARG A 178 5.60 -9.21 5.46
C ARG A 178 4.37 -9.84 4.83
N CYS A 179 4.52 -11.04 4.29
CA CYS A 179 3.50 -11.83 3.64
C CYS A 179 2.73 -12.67 4.65
N LEU A 180 1.41 -12.79 4.43
CA LEU A 180 0.55 -13.78 5.06
C LEU A 180 0.93 -15.17 4.55
N ILE A 181 1.20 -16.10 5.47
CA ILE A 181 1.61 -17.46 5.16
C ILE A 181 0.78 -18.47 5.93
N ASP A 182 0.68 -19.66 5.36
CA ASP A 182 0.20 -20.86 6.03
C ASP A 182 1.43 -21.68 6.52
N PRO A 183 1.65 -21.84 7.84
CA PRO A 183 2.80 -22.60 8.36
C PRO A 183 2.75 -24.12 8.04
N GLY A 184 1.69 -24.62 7.40
CA GLY A 184 1.48 -26.03 7.01
C GLY A 184 0.94 -26.92 8.13
N SER A 185 1.03 -26.46 9.38
CA SER A 185 0.50 -27.14 10.56
C SER A 185 -0.03 -26.12 11.57
N GLY A 186 -0.70 -26.56 12.63
CA GLY A 186 -1.29 -25.66 13.62
C GLY A 186 -2.54 -24.92 13.12
N ARG A 187 -3.08 -24.04 13.96
CA ARG A 187 -4.38 -23.39 13.75
C ARG A 187 -4.29 -21.99 13.14
N PHE A 188 -3.18 -21.28 13.30
CA PHE A 188 -3.11 -19.85 13.00
C PHE A 188 -2.22 -19.57 11.78
N PRO A 189 -2.58 -18.57 10.94
CA PRO A 189 -1.67 -18.05 9.93
C PRO A 189 -0.59 -17.17 10.57
N GLU A 190 0.47 -16.91 9.81
CA GLU A 190 1.58 -16.07 10.26
C GLU A 190 1.91 -15.00 9.22
N LEU A 191 2.56 -13.93 9.65
CA LEU A 191 3.16 -12.92 8.80
C LEU A 191 4.68 -13.13 8.79
N SER A 192 5.25 -13.50 7.64
CA SER A 192 6.69 -13.75 7.49
C SER A 192 7.28 -12.91 6.35
N TRP A 193 8.61 -12.75 6.30
CA TRP A 193 9.24 -11.96 5.24
C TRP A 193 9.11 -12.67 3.89
N CYS A 194 8.58 -11.97 2.88
CA CYS A 194 8.28 -12.58 1.57
C CYS A 194 9.52 -13.11 0.81
N SER A 195 10.74 -12.72 1.19
CA SER A 195 11.96 -12.91 0.40
C SER A 195 13.15 -13.47 1.19
N ASP A 196 12.92 -14.28 2.22
CA ASP A 196 14.02 -14.96 2.92
C ASP A 196 14.72 -15.97 2.00
N THR A 197 15.97 -16.32 2.33
CA THR A 197 16.84 -17.23 1.54
C THR A 197 16.22 -18.60 1.29
N GLU A 198 15.27 -18.99 2.15
CA GLU A 198 14.26 -19.99 1.86
C GLU A 198 12.91 -19.26 1.77
N LYS A 199 12.27 -19.29 0.59
CA LYS A 199 10.93 -18.71 0.44
C LYS A 199 10.01 -19.30 1.54
N PRO A 200 9.24 -18.47 2.26
CA PRO A 200 8.26 -18.97 3.21
C PRO A 200 7.37 -20.01 2.55
N LYS A 201 7.22 -21.17 3.19
CA LYS A 201 6.33 -22.22 2.68
C LYS A 201 4.90 -21.70 2.60
N HIS A 202 4.19 -22.07 1.54
CA HIS A 202 2.76 -21.81 1.36
C HIS A 202 2.37 -20.32 1.47
N MET A 203 3.11 -19.41 0.83
CA MET A 203 2.82 -17.97 0.83
C MET A 203 1.80 -17.50 -0.22
N TYR A 204 1.37 -18.41 -1.10
CA TYR A 204 0.51 -18.07 -2.24
C TYR A 204 -0.95 -18.45 -1.97
N TRP A 205 -1.83 -17.51 -2.25
CA TRP A 205 -3.26 -17.58 -1.99
C TRP A 205 -4.06 -17.39 -3.28
N ASP A 206 -5.03 -18.27 -3.50
CA ASP A 206 -6.11 -18.07 -4.46
C ASP A 206 -7.19 -17.24 -3.77
N PHE A 207 -7.41 -16.03 -4.30
CA PHE A 207 -8.38 -15.08 -3.77
C PHE A 207 -9.07 -14.34 -4.92
N LYS A 208 -10.40 -14.26 -4.84
CA LYS A 208 -11.26 -13.46 -5.71
C LYS A 208 -12.26 -12.69 -4.87
N GLN A 209 -12.73 -11.56 -5.39
CA GLN A 209 -13.71 -10.75 -4.67
C GLN A 209 -14.95 -11.56 -4.30
N GLY A 210 -15.31 -11.57 -3.01
CA GLY A 210 -16.47 -12.31 -2.52
C GLY A 210 -16.29 -13.82 -2.54
N GLN A 211 -15.05 -14.33 -2.51
CA GLN A 211 -14.73 -15.74 -2.36
C GLN A 211 -13.82 -15.97 -1.14
N ALA A 212 -13.57 -17.24 -0.84
CA ALA A 212 -12.61 -17.61 0.20
C ALA A 212 -11.19 -17.19 -0.20
N ILE A 213 -10.35 -16.91 0.82
CA ILE A 213 -8.90 -16.78 0.65
C ILE A 213 -8.31 -18.16 0.94
N GLN A 214 -7.98 -18.91 -0.12
CA GLN A 214 -7.51 -20.30 -0.02
C GLN A 214 -6.03 -20.40 -0.31
N ASN A 215 -5.28 -21.12 0.52
CA ASN A 215 -3.89 -21.38 0.27
C ASN A 215 -3.71 -22.37 -0.91
N ARG A 216 -2.81 -22.05 -1.85
CA ARG A 216 -2.61 -22.87 -3.06
C ARG A 216 -2.08 -24.27 -2.78
N GLU A 217 -1.25 -24.44 -1.76
CA GLU A 217 -0.54 -25.69 -1.48
C GLU A 217 -1.28 -26.51 -0.42
N THR A 218 -1.59 -25.92 0.73
CA THR A 218 -2.24 -26.63 1.85
C THR A 218 -3.73 -26.82 1.66
N LYS A 219 -4.34 -26.08 0.71
CA LYS A 219 -5.79 -26.04 0.45
C LYS A 219 -6.66 -25.54 1.61
N ARG A 220 -6.04 -25.06 2.69
CA ARG A 220 -6.74 -24.46 3.83
C ARG A 220 -7.19 -23.03 3.49
N CYS A 221 -8.28 -22.59 4.10
CA CYS A 221 -8.82 -21.25 3.96
C CYS A 221 -8.56 -20.39 5.20
N LEU A 222 -8.38 -19.09 4.98
CA LEU A 222 -8.39 -18.07 6.03
C LEU A 222 -9.83 -17.82 6.49
N GLU A 223 -10.10 -18.07 7.76
CA GLU A 223 -11.46 -18.19 8.29
C GLU A 223 -11.62 -17.46 9.62
N ILE A 224 -12.88 -17.08 9.93
CA ILE A 224 -13.29 -16.48 11.20
C ILE A 224 -14.38 -17.32 11.87
N SER A 225 -14.47 -17.28 13.20
CA SER A 225 -15.52 -17.97 13.97
C SER A 225 -16.03 -17.10 15.09
N ALA A 226 -17.32 -17.26 15.38
CA ALA A 226 -17.91 -16.82 16.62
C ALA A 226 -17.85 -17.94 17.66
N ASP A 227 -17.63 -17.56 18.92
CA ASP A 227 -17.83 -18.44 20.05
C ASP A 227 -19.32 -18.73 20.29
N GLN A 228 -19.63 -19.54 21.31
CA GLN A 228 -21.01 -19.90 21.66
C GLN A 228 -21.90 -18.71 22.05
N THR A 229 -21.30 -17.57 22.39
CA THR A 229 -22.00 -16.33 22.74
C THR A 229 -22.27 -15.44 21.53
N GLY A 230 -21.80 -15.84 20.34
CA GLY A 230 -21.86 -15.04 19.11
C GLY A 230 -20.74 -14.00 19.01
N LYS A 231 -19.77 -14.01 19.94
CA LYS A 231 -18.62 -13.10 19.91
C LYS A 231 -17.52 -13.71 19.04
N TYR A 232 -17.06 -12.94 18.05
CA TYR A 232 -15.98 -13.38 17.17
C TYR A 232 -14.66 -13.52 17.92
N GLU A 233 -13.95 -14.62 17.66
CA GLU A 233 -12.59 -14.84 18.15
C GLU A 233 -11.67 -13.72 17.66
N LYS A 234 -10.72 -13.31 18.50
CA LYS A 234 -9.74 -12.28 18.12
C LYS A 234 -8.85 -12.75 16.98
N ASN A 235 -8.51 -14.04 16.92
CA ASN A 235 -7.55 -14.54 15.93
C ASN A 235 -8.30 -15.05 14.69
N VAL A 236 -7.73 -14.79 13.52
CA VAL A 236 -8.09 -15.54 12.30
C VAL A 236 -7.37 -16.88 12.30
N PHE A 237 -7.94 -17.88 11.65
CA PHE A 237 -7.39 -19.25 11.67
C PHE A 237 -7.46 -19.92 10.30
N LEU A 238 -6.74 -21.04 10.19
CA LEU A 238 -6.60 -21.84 9.00
C LEU A 238 -7.28 -23.20 9.20
N GLN A 239 -8.18 -23.54 8.30
CA GLN A 239 -8.94 -24.80 8.33
C GLN A 239 -9.48 -25.16 6.95
N ASP A 240 -10.24 -26.26 6.86
CA ASP A 240 -11.04 -26.56 5.68
C ASP A 240 -12.05 -25.43 5.41
N CYS A 241 -12.19 -25.07 4.13
CA CYS A 241 -12.99 -23.94 3.69
C CYS A 241 -14.47 -24.11 4.04
N ARG A 242 -15.06 -23.14 4.77
CA ARG A 242 -16.49 -23.15 5.17
C ARG A 242 -17.33 -22.16 4.38
N ASN A 243 -16.95 -21.89 3.14
CA ASN A 243 -17.65 -20.97 2.24
C ASN A 243 -17.80 -19.54 2.81
N GLN A 244 -16.74 -19.03 3.45
CA GLN A 244 -16.66 -17.63 3.85
C GLN A 244 -16.19 -16.76 2.69
N HIS A 245 -16.67 -15.52 2.64
CA HIS A 245 -16.37 -14.61 1.53
C HIS A 245 -15.60 -13.40 2.04
N TRP A 246 -14.44 -13.17 1.44
CA TRP A 246 -13.59 -12.02 1.73
C TRP A 246 -13.67 -10.99 0.61
N LYS A 247 -13.47 -9.73 0.96
CA LYS A 247 -13.35 -8.62 0.02
C LYS A 247 -12.18 -7.74 0.44
N ILE A 248 -11.39 -7.30 -0.55
CA ILE A 248 -10.38 -6.25 -0.34
C ILE A 248 -10.92 -4.92 -0.86
N GLN A 249 -10.74 -3.86 -0.08
CA GLN A 249 -11.39 -2.57 -0.27
C GLN A 249 -11.23 -1.96 -1.66
N ASN A 250 -10.01 -1.91 -2.20
CA ASN A 250 -9.71 -1.27 -3.48
C ASN A 250 -9.19 -2.32 -4.47
N VAL A 251 -9.79 -2.35 -5.66
CA VAL A 251 -9.44 -3.27 -6.75
C VAL A 251 -8.82 -2.47 -7.90
N ILE A 252 -7.66 -2.92 -8.38
CA ILE A 252 -6.91 -2.29 -9.48
C ILE A 252 -7.34 -2.88 -10.83
N GLN A 253 -7.46 -4.20 -10.86
CA GLN A 253 -7.87 -4.98 -12.00
C GLN A 253 -8.83 -6.06 -11.48
N ASP A 254 -9.88 -6.40 -12.20
CA ASP A 254 -10.79 -7.47 -11.78
C ASP A 254 -10.07 -8.83 -11.70
N PHE A 255 -10.31 -9.58 -10.62
CA PHE A 255 -9.70 -10.89 -10.34
C PHE A 255 -10.66 -11.86 -9.65
#